data_AF-A0A1G6GL16-F1
#
_entry.id   AF-A0A1G6GL16-F1
#
_cell.length_a   1.000
_cell.length_b   1.000
_cell.length_c   1.000
_cell.angle_alpha   90.00
_cell.angle_beta   90.00
_cell.angle_gamma   90.00
#
_symmetry.space_group_name_H-M   'P 1'
#
loop_
_entity.id
_entity.type
_entity.pdbx_description
1 polymer ?
#
loop_
_entity_poly.entity_id
_entity_poly.type
_entity_poly.pdbx_seq_one_letter_code
_entity_poly.pdbx_strand_id
1 'polypeptide(L)'
;MRNLPLGSFRASRAIRTIGVIDGPNMSQLGKRNAKKYGTIGRDDFNAQLREWADGLGAELVLLVSNHDGEILEFIHANADVVDGWIVNPAGWQIYAEPVRHALEMTGKPNAETHFANTVTHFAHAQPHVRVESGLTGTALSLTMGLRQYSYLTSLIGLLNVIDAQQEPASA
;
A
#
# COMPACT_ATOMS: atom_id res chain seq x y z
N MET A 1 17.60 -23.62 -4.12
CA MET A 1 16.45 -23.11 -3.33
C MET A 1 15.23 -23.25 -4.23
N ARG A 2 14.13 -23.88 -3.77
CA ARG A 2 12.91 -23.99 -4.58
C ARG A 2 12.22 -22.63 -4.60
N ASN A 3 11.96 -22.06 -5.77
CA ASN A 3 11.10 -20.88 -5.91
C ASN A 3 9.69 -21.30 -5.47
N LEU A 4 9.26 -20.85 -4.29
CA LEU A 4 7.87 -20.98 -3.87
C LEU A 4 7.05 -20.02 -4.75
N PRO A 5 6.09 -20.52 -5.56
CA PRO A 5 5.24 -19.64 -6.37
C PRO A 5 4.44 -18.74 -5.43
N LEU A 6 4.25 -17.46 -5.79
CA LEU A 6 3.55 -16.51 -4.90
C LEU A 6 2.16 -17.01 -4.47
N GLY A 7 1.47 -17.73 -5.34
CA GLY A 7 0.19 -18.37 -5.02
C GLY A 7 0.22 -19.35 -3.84
N SER A 8 1.39 -19.85 -3.41
CA SER A 8 1.48 -20.67 -2.19
C SER A 8 1.29 -19.87 -0.90
N PHE A 9 1.37 -18.53 -0.96
CA PHE A 9 1.15 -17.66 0.19
C PHE A 9 -0.33 -17.30 0.39
N ARG A 10 -1.24 -17.83 -0.42
CA ARG A 10 -2.68 -17.53 -0.36
C ARG A 10 -3.49 -18.80 -0.62
N ALA A 11 -4.36 -19.17 0.33
CA ALA A 11 -5.17 -20.38 0.20
C ALA A 11 -6.37 -20.22 -0.75
N SER A 12 -6.96 -19.02 -0.77
CA SER A 12 -8.12 -18.69 -1.61
C SER A 12 -7.75 -18.63 -3.09
N ARG A 13 -8.70 -19.03 -3.94
CA ARG A 13 -8.64 -18.89 -5.40
C ARG A 13 -9.48 -17.74 -5.94
N ALA A 14 -10.19 -17.01 -5.07
CA ALA A 14 -11.01 -15.88 -5.49
C ALA A 14 -10.11 -14.74 -5.99
N ILE A 15 -10.48 -14.11 -7.10
CA ILE A 15 -9.79 -12.91 -7.57
C ILE A 15 -10.22 -11.73 -6.70
N ARG A 16 -9.25 -10.89 -6.28
CA ARG A 16 -9.48 -9.69 -5.48
C ARG A 16 -9.03 -8.45 -6.22
N THR A 17 -9.76 -7.35 -6.06
CA THR A 17 -9.34 -6.05 -6.60
C THR A 17 -8.73 -5.22 -5.48
N ILE A 18 -7.47 -4.83 -5.62
CA ILE A 18 -6.76 -4.00 -4.63
C ILE A 18 -6.51 -2.61 -5.20
N GLY A 19 -6.94 -1.59 -4.46
CA GLY A 19 -6.61 -0.21 -4.74
C GLY A 19 -5.24 0.15 -4.17
N VAL A 20 -4.31 0.60 -5.01
CA VAL A 20 -2.99 1.04 -4.57
C VAL A 20 -2.83 2.53 -4.82
N ILE A 21 -2.53 3.26 -3.76
CA ILE A 21 -2.41 4.72 -3.78
C ILE A 21 -1.01 5.11 -3.32
N ASP A 22 -0.33 5.86 -4.18
CA ASP A 22 0.97 6.43 -3.91
C ASP A 22 0.89 7.96 -3.87
N GLY A 23 1.26 8.53 -2.73
CA GLY A 23 1.26 9.96 -2.49
C GLY A 23 2.43 10.71 -3.13
N PRO A 24 2.72 11.92 -2.64
CA PRO A 24 3.60 12.85 -3.34
C PRO A 24 5.00 12.34 -3.63
N ASN A 25 5.51 12.74 -4.78
CA ASN A 25 6.86 12.45 -5.28
C ASN A 25 7.14 10.97 -5.52
N MET A 26 6.14 10.08 -5.41
CA MET A 26 6.29 8.67 -5.77
C MET A 26 6.32 8.45 -7.30
N SER A 27 5.88 9.44 -8.08
CA SER A 27 6.11 9.47 -9.54
C SER A 27 7.59 9.65 -9.91
N GLN A 28 8.44 10.05 -8.95
CA GLN A 28 9.87 10.28 -9.16
C GLN A 28 10.76 9.11 -8.72
N LEU A 29 10.21 7.91 -8.48
CA LEU A 29 11.02 6.72 -8.24
C LEU A 29 12.08 6.53 -9.34
N GLY A 30 13.27 6.07 -8.96
CA GLY A 30 14.45 5.97 -9.83
C GLY A 30 15.27 7.26 -9.96
N LYS A 31 14.68 8.44 -9.67
CA LYS A 31 15.38 9.74 -9.71
C LYS A 31 15.82 10.25 -8.32
N ARG A 32 15.42 9.54 -7.26
CA ARG A 32 15.68 9.90 -5.86
C ARG A 32 17.00 9.28 -5.36
N ASN A 33 17.35 9.54 -4.10
CA ASN A 33 18.52 8.93 -3.46
C ASN A 33 18.45 7.38 -3.52
N ALA A 34 19.30 6.79 -4.35
CA ALA A 34 19.30 5.35 -4.64
C ALA A 34 19.62 4.48 -3.42
N LYS A 35 20.42 4.98 -2.47
CA LYS A 35 20.71 4.25 -1.22
C LYS A 35 19.45 4.04 -0.39
N LYS A 36 18.54 5.00 -0.41
CA LYS A 36 17.28 4.97 0.33
C LYS A 36 16.17 4.24 -0.42
N TYR A 37 15.91 4.65 -1.67
CA TYR A 37 14.72 4.21 -2.42
C TYR A 37 14.99 3.09 -3.43
N GLY A 38 16.26 2.73 -3.63
CA GLY A 38 16.65 1.87 -4.75
C GLY A 38 16.70 2.61 -6.08
N THR A 39 16.94 1.86 -7.14
CA THR A 39 17.12 2.38 -8.51
C THR A 39 15.92 2.10 -9.41
N ILE A 40 14.91 1.39 -8.91
CA ILE A 40 13.73 1.02 -9.68
C ILE A 40 12.95 2.27 -10.11
N GLY A 41 12.61 2.37 -11.40
CA GLY A 41 11.76 3.41 -11.94
C GLY A 41 10.28 3.17 -11.60
N ARG A 42 9.44 4.20 -11.78
CA ARG A 42 7.99 4.08 -11.52
C ARG A 42 7.32 3.04 -12.40
N ASP A 43 7.64 3.02 -13.69
CA ASP A 43 7.01 2.12 -14.66
C ASP A 43 7.43 0.66 -14.41
N ASP A 44 8.72 0.42 -14.16
CA ASP A 44 9.24 -0.89 -13.78
C ASP A 44 8.60 -1.40 -12.48
N PHE A 45 8.43 -0.51 -11.50
CA PHE A 45 7.77 -0.87 -10.25
C PHE A 45 6.28 -1.18 -10.44
N ASN A 46 5.57 -0.43 -11.28
CA ASN A 46 4.17 -0.74 -11.63
C ASN A 46 4.05 -2.12 -12.29
N ALA A 47 4.94 -2.45 -13.23
CA ALA A 47 4.96 -3.74 -13.89
C ALA A 47 5.23 -4.88 -12.91
N GLN A 48 6.24 -4.71 -12.05
CA GLN A 48 6.56 -5.69 -11.00
C GLN A 48 5.43 -5.88 -9.99
N LEU A 49 4.76 -4.80 -9.58
CA LEU A 49 3.67 -4.88 -8.63
C LEU A 49 2.46 -5.63 -9.22
N ARG A 50 2.16 -5.40 -10.51
CA ARG A 50 1.13 -6.16 -11.24
C ARG A 50 1.49 -7.63 -11.37
N GLU A 51 2.74 -7.95 -11.73
CA GLU A 51 3.21 -9.34 -11.79
C GLU A 51 3.04 -10.07 -10.45
N TRP A 52 3.35 -9.40 -9.34
CA TRP A 52 3.14 -9.96 -8.00
C TRP A 52 1.67 -10.16 -7.67
N ALA A 53 0.80 -9.20 -8.03
CA ALA A 53 -0.64 -9.30 -7.81
C ALA A 53 -1.26 -10.45 -8.61
N ASP A 54 -0.91 -10.56 -9.89
CA ASP A 54 -1.35 -11.65 -10.76
C ASP A 54 -0.93 -13.01 -10.16
N GLY A 55 0.32 -13.11 -9.69
CA GLY A 55 0.84 -14.29 -9.01
C GLY A 55 0.14 -14.63 -7.68
N LEU A 56 -0.60 -13.69 -7.10
CA LEU A 56 -1.39 -13.84 -5.87
C LEU A 56 -2.91 -13.90 -6.16
N GLY A 57 -3.33 -13.90 -7.43
CA GLY A 57 -4.74 -13.89 -7.82
C GLY A 57 -5.44 -12.58 -7.46
N ALA A 58 -4.79 -11.45 -7.70
CA ALA A 58 -5.34 -10.12 -7.46
C ALA A 58 -5.15 -9.20 -8.67
N GLU A 59 -6.11 -8.33 -8.90
CA GLU A 59 -6.06 -7.23 -9.87
C GLU A 59 -5.80 -5.92 -9.15
N LEU A 60 -5.15 -4.97 -9.84
CA LEU A 60 -4.76 -3.69 -9.26
C LEU A 60 -5.35 -2.50 -10.01
N VAL A 61 -5.99 -1.60 -9.27
CA VAL A 61 -6.23 -0.22 -9.67
C VAL A 61 -5.19 0.67 -8.99
N LEU A 62 -4.44 1.46 -9.78
CA LEU A 62 -3.27 2.19 -9.30
C LEU A 62 -3.48 3.69 -9.46
N LEU A 63 -3.12 4.46 -8.43
CA LEU A 63 -2.99 5.91 -8.49
C LEU A 63 -1.63 6.35 -7.94
N VAL A 64 -0.98 7.27 -8.63
CA VAL A 64 0.16 8.03 -8.10
C VAL A 64 -0.19 9.52 -8.22
N SER A 65 -0.31 10.23 -7.10
CA SER A 65 -0.70 11.64 -7.14
C SER A 65 0.08 12.53 -6.17
N ASN A 66 0.24 13.78 -6.58
CA ASN A 66 0.71 14.88 -5.74
C ASN A 66 -0.44 15.77 -5.25
N HIS A 67 -1.69 15.44 -5.57
CA HIS A 67 -2.90 16.20 -5.22
C HIS A 67 -3.87 15.36 -4.38
N ASP A 68 -4.20 15.85 -3.19
CA ASP A 68 -5.00 15.14 -2.20
C ASP A 68 -6.44 14.96 -2.70
N GLY A 69 -7.01 15.99 -3.33
CA GLY A 69 -8.31 15.89 -4.00
C GLY A 69 -8.38 14.75 -5.03
N GLU A 70 -7.33 14.54 -5.83
CA GLU A 70 -7.29 13.43 -6.80
C GLU A 70 -7.31 12.07 -6.10
N ILE A 71 -6.64 11.94 -4.95
CA ILE A 71 -6.69 10.72 -4.14
C ILE A 71 -8.10 10.49 -3.60
N LEU A 72 -8.77 11.53 -3.09
CA LEU A 72 -10.14 11.40 -2.56
C LEU A 72 -11.11 10.96 -3.66
N GLU A 73 -11.07 11.61 -4.83
CA GLU A 73 -11.91 11.23 -5.97
C GLU A 73 -11.64 9.80 -6.43
N PHE A 74 -10.37 9.37 -6.45
CA PHE A 74 -10.03 8.00 -6.80
C PHE A 74 -10.56 6.98 -5.79
N ILE A 75 -10.49 7.27 -4.49
CA ILE A 75 -11.07 6.40 -3.46
C ILE A 75 -12.57 6.27 -3.66
N HIS A 76 -13.28 7.40 -3.79
CA HIS A 76 -14.73 7.39 -3.98
C HIS A 76 -15.15 6.65 -5.25
N ALA A 77 -14.43 6.85 -6.36
CA ALA A 77 -14.77 6.23 -7.64
C ALA A 77 -14.56 4.70 -7.65
N ASN A 78 -13.74 4.16 -6.76
CA ASN A 78 -13.38 2.73 -6.74
C ASN A 78 -13.87 1.99 -5.49
N ALA A 79 -14.56 2.67 -4.55
CA ALA A 79 -14.98 2.09 -3.27
C ALA A 79 -15.84 0.82 -3.41
N ASP A 80 -16.68 0.75 -4.44
CA ASP A 80 -17.59 -0.37 -4.67
C ASP A 80 -16.91 -1.59 -5.31
N VAL A 81 -15.79 -1.39 -6.01
CA VAL A 81 -15.11 -2.46 -6.78
C VAL A 81 -13.87 -2.99 -6.07
N VAL A 82 -13.28 -2.21 -5.16
CA VAL A 82 -12.07 -2.59 -4.42
C VAL A 82 -12.43 -3.41 -3.17
N ASP A 83 -11.68 -4.50 -2.95
CA ASP A 83 -11.76 -5.35 -1.77
C ASP A 83 -10.88 -4.87 -0.61
N GLY A 84 -9.85 -4.07 -0.89
CA GLY A 84 -8.96 -3.47 0.11
C GLY A 84 -7.93 -2.52 -0.49
N TRP A 85 -7.27 -1.74 0.38
CA TRP A 85 -6.39 -0.65 -0.02
C TRP A 85 -4.95 -0.85 0.44
N ILE A 86 -3.98 -0.52 -0.41
CA ILE A 86 -2.58 -0.33 -0.03
C ILE A 86 -2.25 1.14 -0.26
N VAL A 87 -1.82 1.85 0.79
CA VAL A 87 -1.61 3.29 0.73
C VAL A 87 -0.21 3.65 1.20
N ASN A 88 0.56 4.26 0.31
CA ASN A 88 1.79 4.94 0.67
C ASN A 88 1.53 6.45 0.68
N PRO A 89 1.26 7.06 1.85
CA PRO A 89 1.02 8.50 1.93
C PRO A 89 2.29 9.32 1.63
N ALA A 90 3.47 8.69 1.63
CA ALA A 90 4.75 9.34 1.42
C ALA A 90 4.92 10.59 2.32
N GLY A 91 5.13 11.75 1.72
CA GLY A 91 5.29 13.01 2.48
C GLY A 91 4.02 13.47 3.21
N TRP A 92 2.85 12.95 2.84
CA TRP A 92 1.58 13.32 3.46
C TRP A 92 1.22 12.55 4.70
N GLN A 93 2.03 11.57 5.13
CA GLN A 93 1.66 10.77 6.30
C GLN A 93 1.20 11.62 7.49
N ILE A 94 1.77 12.82 7.70
CA ILE A 94 1.41 13.73 8.80
C ILE A 94 0.06 14.43 8.61
N TYR A 95 -0.37 14.61 7.36
CA TYR A 95 -1.55 15.41 6.96
C TYR A 95 -2.66 14.56 6.31
N ALA A 96 -2.52 13.24 6.29
CA ALA A 96 -3.38 12.33 5.54
C ALA A 96 -4.75 12.07 6.17
N GLU A 97 -5.21 12.92 7.09
CA GLU A 97 -6.51 12.79 7.77
C GLU A 97 -7.71 12.76 6.80
N PRO A 98 -7.78 13.60 5.73
CA PRO A 98 -8.88 13.50 4.77
C PRO A 98 -8.88 12.16 4.01
N VAL A 99 -7.69 11.65 3.68
CA VAL A 99 -7.52 10.35 3.03
C VAL A 99 -7.94 9.22 3.97
N ARG A 100 -7.61 9.33 5.28
CA ARG A 100 -8.05 8.40 6.31
C ARG A 100 -9.57 8.27 6.32
N HIS A 101 -10.28 9.40 6.40
CA HIS A 101 -11.74 9.42 6.40
C HIS A 101 -12.33 8.79 5.14
N ALA A 102 -11.78 9.12 3.96
CA ALA A 102 -12.26 8.54 2.70
C ALA A 102 -12.09 7.01 2.68
N LEU A 103 -10.98 6.48 3.18
CA LEU A 103 -10.75 5.03 3.31
C LEU A 103 -11.72 4.38 4.31
N GLU A 104 -11.95 5.00 5.47
CA GLU A 104 -12.91 4.49 6.47
C GLU A 104 -14.33 4.41 5.89
N MET A 105 -14.73 5.41 5.09
CA MET A 105 -16.04 5.45 4.44
C MET A 105 -16.26 4.30 3.47
N THR A 106 -15.20 3.71 2.89
CA THR A 106 -15.37 2.55 2.01
C THR A 106 -15.70 1.27 2.80
N GLY A 107 -15.45 1.24 4.11
CA GLY A 107 -15.61 0.04 4.94
C GLY A 107 -14.68 -1.11 4.53
N LYS A 108 -13.61 -0.82 3.76
CA LYS A 108 -12.67 -1.83 3.26
C LYS A 108 -11.38 -1.81 4.08
N PRO A 109 -10.73 -2.96 4.30
CA PRO A 109 -9.44 -3.01 4.97
C PRO A 109 -8.37 -2.23 4.20
N ASN A 110 -7.49 -1.53 4.91
CA ASN A 110 -6.37 -0.81 4.30
C ASN A 110 -5.04 -1.15 5.00
N ALA A 111 -3.95 -1.09 4.25
CA ALA A 111 -2.58 -1.29 4.73
C ALA A 111 -1.72 -0.07 4.37
N GLU A 112 -1.07 0.53 5.37
CA GLU A 112 -0.10 1.60 5.14
C GLU A 112 1.25 0.99 4.74
N THR A 113 1.87 1.52 3.69
CA THR A 113 3.17 1.02 3.19
C THR A 113 4.13 2.15 2.86
N HIS A 114 5.43 1.94 3.07
CA HIS A 114 6.46 2.93 2.76
C HIS A 114 7.71 2.28 2.18
N PHE A 115 8.22 2.83 1.08
CA PHE A 115 9.52 2.42 0.51
C PHE A 115 10.67 2.52 1.53
N ALA A 116 10.71 3.60 2.29
CA ALA A 116 11.76 3.87 3.25
C ALA A 116 11.26 3.71 4.68
N ASN A 117 12.16 3.47 5.62
CA ASN A 117 11.84 3.55 7.04
C ASN A 117 11.62 5.03 7.39
N THR A 118 10.37 5.42 7.63
CA THR A 118 10.00 6.81 7.88
C THR A 118 10.40 7.26 9.28
N VAL A 119 10.35 6.35 10.26
CA VAL A 119 10.78 6.60 11.65
C VAL A 119 12.23 7.05 11.70
N THR A 120 13.14 6.36 11.01
CA THR A 120 14.55 6.77 10.98
C THR A 120 14.73 8.10 10.28
N HIS A 121 13.93 8.41 9.24
CA HIS A 121 14.02 9.70 8.57
C HIS A 121 13.67 10.87 9.45
N PHE A 122 12.57 10.78 10.18
CA PHE A 122 12.13 11.86 11.05
C PHE A 122 13.04 11.98 12.29
N ALA A 123 13.52 10.86 12.84
CA ALA A 123 14.48 10.91 13.94
C ALA A 123 15.79 11.66 13.59
N HIS A 124 16.27 11.55 12.34
CA HIS A 124 17.46 12.29 11.89
C HIS A 124 17.14 13.75 11.54
N ALA A 125 15.98 14.03 10.94
CA ALA A 125 15.63 15.37 10.49
C ALA A 125 15.10 16.27 11.63
N GLN A 126 14.42 15.68 12.61
CA GLN A 126 13.71 16.37 13.68
C GLN A 126 13.71 15.51 14.97
N PRO A 127 14.84 15.42 15.69
CA PRO A 127 15.02 14.49 16.82
C PRO A 127 14.07 14.71 18.01
N HIS A 128 13.36 15.84 18.06
CA HIS A 128 12.36 16.16 19.08
C HIS A 128 10.91 16.05 18.59
N VAL A 129 10.70 15.68 17.32
CA VAL A 129 9.36 15.56 16.72
C VAL A 129 9.04 14.09 16.54
N ARG A 130 8.06 13.60 17.28
CA ARG A 130 7.41 12.33 16.96
C ARG A 130 6.45 12.58 15.81
N VAL A 131 6.79 12.02 14.65
CA VAL A 131 5.90 12.05 13.50
C VAL A 131 5.04 10.81 13.53
N GLU A 132 3.75 11.02 13.80
CA GLU A 132 2.71 10.01 13.66
C GLU A 132 2.06 10.16 12.30
N SER A 133 1.74 9.03 11.67
CA SER A 133 0.97 9.04 10.43
C SER A 133 -0.51 9.16 10.79
N GLY A 134 -1.19 10.12 10.16
CA GLY A 134 -2.63 10.26 10.16
C GLY A 134 -3.36 9.16 9.38
N LEU A 135 -2.68 8.11 8.90
CA LEU A 135 -3.32 6.88 8.38
C LEU A 135 -3.15 5.69 9.32
N THR A 136 -2.01 5.56 10.01
CA THR A 136 -1.65 4.36 10.78
C THR A 136 -2.73 3.94 11.77
N GLY A 137 -3.43 4.89 12.40
CA GLY A 137 -4.46 4.61 13.41
C GLY A 137 -5.61 3.74 12.91
N THR A 138 -5.84 3.66 11.60
CA THR A 138 -6.94 2.91 10.97
C THR A 138 -6.46 1.87 9.96
N ALA A 139 -5.15 1.79 9.75
CA ALA A 139 -4.55 0.78 8.89
C ALA A 139 -4.44 -0.55 9.64
N LEU A 140 -4.78 -1.65 8.97
CA LEU A 140 -4.58 -3.00 9.49
C LEU A 140 -3.11 -3.33 9.74
N SER A 141 -2.23 -2.75 8.93
CA SER A 141 -0.80 -2.98 9.02
C SER A 141 -0.02 -1.77 8.53
N LEU A 142 1.21 -1.66 9.04
CA LEU A 142 2.19 -0.70 8.59
C LEU A 142 3.45 -1.46 8.19
N THR A 143 3.84 -1.36 6.92
CA THR A 143 5.10 -1.92 6.42
C THR A 143 6.00 -0.80 5.94
N MET A 144 7.27 -0.76 6.35
CA MET A 144 8.19 0.27 5.91
C MET A 144 9.63 -0.21 5.74
N GLY A 145 10.37 0.45 4.85
CA GLY A 145 11.83 0.31 4.75
C GLY A 145 12.34 -0.89 3.95
N LEU A 146 11.44 -1.63 3.30
CA LEU A 146 11.79 -2.77 2.44
C LEU A 146 11.74 -2.40 0.95
N ARG A 147 11.64 -1.10 0.61
CA ARG A 147 11.51 -0.58 -0.76
C ARG A 147 10.27 -1.17 -1.45
N GLN A 148 10.41 -1.63 -2.69
CA GLN A 148 9.30 -2.27 -3.43
C GLN A 148 8.72 -3.47 -2.68
N TYR A 149 9.54 -4.19 -1.90
CA TYR A 149 9.09 -5.37 -1.17
C TYR A 149 8.13 -5.03 -0.03
N SER A 150 8.08 -3.77 0.41
CA SER A 150 7.06 -3.31 1.36
C SER A 150 5.65 -3.47 0.79
N TYR A 151 5.48 -3.35 -0.53
CA TYR A 151 4.18 -3.54 -1.20
C TYR A 151 3.87 -5.01 -1.34
N LEU A 152 4.85 -5.86 -1.67
CA LEU A 152 4.65 -7.30 -1.75
C LEU A 152 4.16 -7.87 -0.41
N THR A 153 4.80 -7.47 0.69
CA THR A 153 4.39 -7.93 2.02
C THR A 153 3.02 -7.38 2.42
N SER A 154 2.72 -6.10 2.12
CA SER A 154 1.40 -5.53 2.33
C SER A 154 0.33 -6.27 1.53
N LEU A 155 0.61 -6.61 0.27
CA LEU A 155 -0.31 -7.32 -0.62
C LEU A 155 -0.60 -8.74 -0.12
N ILE A 156 0.44 -9.51 0.24
CA ILE A 156 0.27 -10.85 0.80
C ILE A 156 -0.56 -10.79 2.08
N GLY A 157 -0.21 -9.91 3.02
CA GLY A 157 -0.91 -9.80 4.30
C GLY A 157 -2.36 -9.38 4.14
N LEU A 158 -2.61 -8.33 3.35
CA LEU A 158 -3.94 -7.79 3.11
C LEU A 158 -4.87 -8.83 2.45
N LEU A 159 -4.39 -9.52 1.41
CA LEU A 159 -5.19 -10.54 0.72
C LEU A 159 -5.61 -11.68 1.65
N ASN A 160 -4.69 -12.18 2.48
CA ASN A 160 -5.01 -13.26 3.43
C ASN A 160 -6.02 -12.80 4.49
N VAL A 161 -5.95 -11.54 4.95
CA VAL A 161 -6.93 -11.00 5.90
C VAL A 161 -8.31 -10.86 5.23
N ILE A 162 -8.37 -10.34 4.00
CA ILE A 162 -9.63 -10.22 3.24
C ILE A 162 -10.28 -11.59 3.06
N ASP A 163 -9.49 -12.61 2.71
CA ASP A 163 -10.02 -13.96 2.52
C ASP A 163 -10.55 -14.56 3.83
N ALA A 164 -9.82 -14.41 4.93
CA ALA A 164 -10.24 -14.91 6.24
C ALA A 164 -11.52 -14.24 6.76
N GLN A 165 -11.78 -12.98 6.39
CA GLN A 165 -13.00 -12.26 6.76
C GLN A 165 -14.24 -12.71 5.96
N GLN A 166 -14.04 -13.39 4.83
CA GLN A 166 -15.12 -13.87 3.96
C GLN A 166 -15.36 -15.38 4.06
N GLU A 167 -14.53 -16.11 4.81
CA GLU A 167 -14.87 -17.49 5.17
C GLU A 167 -16.14 -17.46 6.02
N PRO A 168 -17.19 -18.23 5.66
CA PRO A 168 -18.38 -18.31 6.49
C PRO A 168 -17.94 -18.78 7.87
N ALA A 169 -18.35 -18.06 8.91
CA ALA A 169 -18.17 -18.49 10.29
C ALA A 169 -18.63 -19.96 10.36
N SER A 170 -17.68 -20.86 10.60
CA SER A 170 -17.95 -22.29 10.70
C SER A 170 -19.14 -22.48 11.65
N ALA A 171 -20.24 -23.01 11.11
CA ALA A 171 -21.44 -23.35 11.87
C ALA A 171 -21.16 -24.44 12.90
#